data_AF-A0A3D4QIB5-F1
#
_entry.id   AF-A0A3D4QIB5-F1
#
_cell.length_a   1.000
_cell.length_b   1.000
_cell.length_c   1.000
_cell.angle_alpha   90.00
_cell.angle_beta   90.00
_cell.angle_gamma   90.00
#
_symmetry.space_group_name_H-M   'P 1'
#
loop_
_entity.id
_entity.type
_entity.pdbx_description
1 polymer ?
#
loop_
_entity_poly.entity_id
_entity_poly.type
_entity_poly.pdbx_seq_one_letter_code
_entity_poly.pdbx_strand_id
1 'polypeptide(L)'
;DDGRLTDGQGRTVDFRNTLIIMTSNLGGEILAGQEDGHDSAEVRGPVMEIVRQAFRPEFLNRLDEIILFHRLFPEHMGGIVDIQL
;
A
#
# COMPACT_ATOMS: atom_id res chain seq x y z
N ASP A 1 -16.88 0.38 6.91
CA ASP A 1 -18.27 0.28 6.44
C ASP A 1 -19.15 1.36 7.01
N ASP A 2 -19.42 1.37 8.32
CA ASP A 2 -20.35 2.38 8.87
C ASP A 2 -19.76 3.81 8.93
N GLY A 3 -18.48 3.96 8.59
CA GLY A 3 -17.79 5.24 8.52
C GLY A 3 -17.72 5.99 9.85
N ARG A 4 -18.05 5.34 10.98
CA ARG A 4 -18.09 5.99 12.29
C ARG A 4 -17.20 5.26 13.27
N LEU A 5 -16.41 6.02 14.01
CA LEU A 5 -15.58 5.51 15.09
C LEU A 5 -15.94 6.26 16.37
N THR A 6 -16.29 5.53 17.42
CA THR A 6 -16.49 6.11 18.75
C THR A 6 -15.26 5.83 19.60
N ASP A 7 -14.65 6.87 20.15
CA ASP A 7 -13.51 6.72 21.04
C ASP A 7 -13.92 6.29 22.47
N GLY A 8 -12.93 6.05 23.34
CA GLY A 8 -13.18 5.63 24.73
C GLY A 8 -13.84 6.70 25.62
N GLN A 9 -13.98 7.94 25.14
CA GLN A 9 -14.68 9.03 25.82
C GLN A 9 -16.12 9.18 25.32
N GLY A 10 -16.56 8.32 24.39
CA GLY A 10 -17.91 8.36 23.81
C GLY A 10 -18.06 9.38 22.68
N ARG A 11 -16.97 9.97 22.17
CA ARG A 11 -17.03 10.89 21.03
C ARG A 11 -17.06 10.08 19.74
N THR A 12 -18.06 10.32 18.91
CA THR A 12 -18.18 9.68 17.59
C THR A 12 -17.64 10.61 16.50
N VAL A 13 -16.69 10.10 15.72
CA VAL A 13 -16.14 10.76 14.52
C VAL A 13 -16.69 10.09 13.27
N ASP A 14 -17.02 10.88 12.26
CA ASP A 14 -17.48 10.44 10.94
C ASP A 14 -16.34 10.53 9.91
N PHE A 15 -16.09 9.42 9.22
CA PHE A 15 -15.05 9.21 8.21
C PHE A 15 -15.61 9.07 6.79
N ARG A 16 -16.93 9.28 6.57
CA ARG A 16 -17.55 9.15 5.24
C ARG A 16 -16.96 10.10 4.18
N ASN A 17 -16.38 11.22 4.60
CA ASN A 17 -15.69 12.17 3.73
C ASN A 17 -14.19 12.22 4.00
N THR A 18 -13.60 11.06 4.30
CA THR A 18 -12.17 10.90 4.60
C THR A 18 -11.60 9.77 3.77
N LEU A 19 -10.51 10.04 3.05
CA LEU A 19 -9.72 8.98 2.42
C LEU A 19 -8.74 8.42 3.46
N ILE A 20 -8.84 7.12 3.74
CA ILE A 20 -7.91 6.42 4.62
C ILE A 20 -6.86 5.75 3.75
N ILE A 21 -5.61 6.22 3.85
CA ILE A 21 -4.46 5.61 3.18
C ILE A 21 -3.64 4.87 4.23
N MET A 22 -3.30 3.62 3.94
CA MET A 22 -2.41 2.81 4.76
C MET A 22 -1.21 2.37 3.92
N THR A 23 -0.03 2.42 4.52
CA THR A 23 1.22 2.07 3.87
C THR A 23 1.95 1.01 4.68
N SER A 24 2.60 0.07 3.99
CA SER A 24 3.40 -0.98 4.62
C SER A 24 4.62 -1.29 3.75
N ASN A 25 5.73 -1.64 4.38
CA ASN A 25 6.94 -2.09 3.71
C ASN A 25 7.01 -3.62 3.57
N LEU A 26 5.93 -4.35 3.89
CA LEU A 26 5.87 -5.81 3.72
C LEU A 26 6.11 -6.21 2.26
N GLY A 27 6.95 -7.22 2.04
CA GLY A 27 7.35 -7.64 0.70
C GLY A 27 8.31 -6.66 0.01
N GLY A 28 8.80 -5.63 0.70
CA GLY A 28 9.74 -4.66 0.14
C GLY A 28 11.05 -5.28 -0.35
N GLU A 29 11.52 -6.36 0.28
CA GLU A 29 12.70 -7.11 -0.16
C GLU A 29 12.49 -7.81 -1.52
N ILE A 30 11.28 -8.29 -1.80
CA ILE A 30 10.93 -8.91 -3.09
C ILE A 30 10.93 -7.84 -4.19
N LEU A 31 10.36 -6.67 -3.89
CA LEU A 31 10.37 -5.53 -4.81
C LEU A 31 11.80 -5.03 -5.07
N ALA A 32 12.64 -4.96 -4.04
CA ALA A 32 14.02 -4.49 -4.15
C ALA A 32 14.91 -5.46 -4.94
N GLY A 33 14.63 -6.77 -4.87
CA GLY A 33 15.36 -7.81 -5.58
C GLY A 33 14.98 -7.98 -7.06
N GLN A 34 14.01 -7.21 -7.57
CA GLN A 34 13.55 -7.32 -8.95
C GLN A 34 14.64 -6.87 -9.93
N GLU A 35 14.92 -7.67 -10.97
CA GLU A 35 15.86 -7.31 -12.04
C GLU A 35 15.33 -6.16 -12.90
N ASP A 36 16.25 -5.38 -13.46
CA ASP A 36 15.90 -4.22 -14.30
C ASP A 36 15.11 -4.67 -15.54
N GLY A 37 14.03 -3.95 -15.86
CA GLY A 37 13.19 -4.24 -17.03
C GLY A 37 12.07 -5.27 -16.81
N HIS A 38 11.95 -5.87 -15.62
CA HIS A 38 10.83 -6.74 -15.28
C HIS A 38 9.59 -5.96 -14.82
N ASP A 39 8.40 -6.50 -15.10
CA ASP A 39 7.13 -5.89 -14.66
C ASP A 39 6.88 -6.18 -13.17
N SER A 40 6.62 -5.16 -12.35
CA SER A 40 6.29 -5.36 -10.93
C SER A 40 4.99 -6.15 -10.71
N ALA A 41 4.17 -6.35 -11.75
CA ALA A 41 3.07 -7.31 -11.71
C ALA A 41 3.55 -8.74 -11.40
N GLU A 42 4.76 -9.11 -11.82
CA GLU A 42 5.36 -10.44 -11.59
C GLU A 42 5.55 -10.74 -10.10
N VAL A 43 5.87 -9.71 -9.31
CA VAL A 43 6.11 -9.85 -7.86
C VAL A 43 4.87 -9.64 -7.01
N ARG A 44 3.72 -9.28 -7.62
CA ARG A 44 2.46 -9.05 -6.90
C ARG A 44 1.99 -10.28 -6.13
N GLY A 45 2.06 -11.47 -6.74
CA GLY A 45 1.65 -12.73 -6.10
C GLY A 45 2.42 -13.01 -4.81
N PRO A 46 3.77 -13.10 -4.87
CA PRO A 46 4.61 -13.29 -3.69
C PRO A 46 4.42 -12.23 -2.59
N VAL A 47 4.31 -10.94 -2.96
CA VAL A 47 4.07 -9.87 -1.98
C VAL A 47 2.70 -10.03 -1.31
N MET A 48 1.65 -10.36 -2.07
CA MET A 48 0.31 -10.57 -1.53
C MET A 48 0.24 -11.79 -0.59
N GLU A 49 1.09 -12.79 -0.78
CA GLU A 49 1.20 -13.91 0.14
C GLU A 49 1.72 -13.46 1.52
N ILE A 50 2.78 -12.64 1.55
CA ILE A 50 3.28 -12.04 2.80
C ILE A 50 2.21 -11.18 3.47
N VAL A 51 1.48 -10.37 2.69
CA VAL A 51 0.39 -9.53 3.20
C VAL A 51 -0.70 -10.37 3.86
N ARG A 52 -1.10 -11.50 3.25
CA ARG A 52 -2.11 -12.41 3.81
C ARG A 52 -1.63 -13.17 5.04
N GLN A 53 -0.34 -13.39 5.18
CA GLN A 53 0.24 -13.99 6.39
C GLN A 53 0.30 -12.98 7.55
N ALA A 54 0.53 -11.70 7.24
CA ALA A 54 0.63 -10.65 8.24
C ALA A 54 -0.74 -10.12 8.72
N PHE A 55 -1.73 -10.03 7.82
CA PHE A 55 -3.04 -9.47 8.11
C PHE A 55 -4.16 -10.49 7.98
N ARG A 56 -5.12 -10.41 8.88
CA ARG A 56 -6.30 -11.27 8.84
C ARG A 56 -7.16 -10.97 7.62
N PRO A 57 -7.82 -11.98 7.00
CA PRO A 57 -8.69 -11.77 5.85
C PRO A 57 -9.79 -10.73 6.09
N GLU A 58 -10.35 -10.65 7.30
CA GLU A 58 -11.42 -9.69 7.62
C GLU A 58 -10.94 -8.23 7.57
N PHE A 59 -9.67 -7.98 7.82
CA PHE A 59 -9.08 -6.65 7.66
C PHE A 59 -8.87 -6.34 6.17
N LEU A 60 -8.29 -7.28 5.42
CA LEU A 60 -8.04 -7.11 3.99
C LEU A 60 -9.35 -6.90 3.21
N ASN A 61 -10.42 -7.60 3.59
CA ASN A 61 -11.75 -7.47 2.99
C ASN A 61 -12.41 -6.11 3.25
N ARG A 62 -11.85 -5.28 4.14
CA ARG A 62 -12.31 -3.89 4.38
C ARG A 62 -11.53 -2.85 3.58
N LEU A 63 -10.54 -3.27 2.80
CA LEU A 63 -9.78 -2.41 1.91
C LEU A 63 -10.42 -2.43 0.53
N ASP A 64 -10.75 -1.26 -0.01
CA ASP A 64 -11.29 -1.15 -1.36
C ASP A 64 -10.24 -1.56 -2.41
N GLU A 65 -8.99 -1.11 -2.23
CA GLU A 65 -7.89 -1.39 -3.17
C GLU A 65 -6.55 -1.58 -2.44
N ILE A 66 -5.74 -2.51 -2.96
CA ILE A 66 -4.36 -2.72 -2.53
C ILE A 66 -3.44 -2.43 -3.72
N ILE A 67 -2.71 -1.33 -3.60
CA ILE A 67 -1.77 -0.85 -4.61
C ILE A 67 -0.36 -1.31 -4.24
N LEU A 68 0.32 -1.93 -5.19
CA LEU A 68 1.73 -2.28 -5.08
C LEU A 68 2.54 -1.20 -5.80
N PHE A 69 3.49 -0.58 -5.10
CA PHE A 69 4.36 0.41 -5.72
C PHE A 69 5.40 -0.26 -6.61
N HIS A 70 5.59 0.30 -7.80
CA HIS A 70 6.68 -0.09 -8.70
C HIS A 70 8.02 0.36 -8.14
N ARG A 71 9.05 -0.46 -8.35
CA ARG A 71 10.43 -0.06 -8.06
C ARG A 71 10.81 1.11 -8.96
N LEU A 72 11.48 2.10 -8.38
CA LEU A 72 12.10 3.18 -9.16
C LEU A 72 13.42 2.70 -9.74
N PHE A 73 13.54 2.74 -11.07
CA PHE A 73 14.79 2.52 -11.78
C PHE A 73 15.55 3.84 -11.97
N PRO A 74 16.87 3.78 -12.26
CA PRO A 74 17.67 4.99 -12.49
C PRO A 74 17.07 5.94 -13.53
N GLU A 75 16.38 5.41 -14.56
CA GLU A 75 15.74 6.22 -15.60
C GLU A 75 14.59 7.09 -15.06
N HIS A 76 13.93 6.66 -13.97
CA HIS A 76 12.85 7.42 -13.35
C HIS A 76 13.37 8.59 -12.49
N MET A 77 14.61 8.52 -12.01
CA MET A 77 15.15 9.47 -11.02
C MET A 77 15.29 10.89 -11.56
N GLY A 78 15.64 11.05 -12.84
CA GLY A 78 15.78 12.36 -13.47
C GLY A 78 14.49 13.18 -13.37
N GLY A 79 13.36 12.60 -13.79
CA GLY A 79 12.07 13.29 -13.73
C GLY A 79 11.59 13.60 -12.30
N ILE A 80 11.96 12.78 -11.32
CA ILE A 80 11.64 13.06 -9.91
C ILE A 80 12.41 14.27 -9.40
N VAL A 81 13.70 14.37 -9.74
CA VAL A 81 14.54 15.52 -9.36
C VAL A 81 14.03 16.80 -10.01
N ASP A 82 13.63 16.74 -11.28
CA ASP A 82 13.11 17.91 -12.01
C ASP A 82 11.82 18.49 -11.38
N ILE A 83 10.96 17.66 -10.78
CA ILE A 83 9.76 18.12 -10.07
C ILE A 83 10.11 18.82 -8.74
N GLN A 84 11.26 18.52 -8.14
CA GLN A 84 11.68 19.09 -6.87
C GLN A 84 12.42 20.44 -6.99
N LEU A 85 12.77 20.86 -8.21
CA LEU A 85 13.40 22.15 -8.52
C LEU A 85 12.36 23.22 -8.88
#